data_AF-A0A373CSA2-F1
#
_entry.id   AF-A0A373CSA2-F1
#
_cell.length_a   1.000
_cell.length_b   1.000
_cell.length_c   1.000
_cell.angle_alpha   90.00
_cell.angle_beta   90.00
_cell.angle_gamma   90.00
#
_symmetry.space_group_name_H-M   'P 1'
#
loop_
_entity.id
_entity.type
_entity.pdbx_description
1 polymer ?
#
loop_
_entity_poly.entity_id
_entity_poly.type
_entity_poly.pdbx_seq_one_letter_code
_entity_poly.pdbx_strand_id
1 'polypeptide(L)'
;MNDMQQKFFKHIAAIQESCVEICLTEHKKYHDNEARAMLYDVTYEFAVEIMEMIDGYSGYSSDKHDIINTVTGKHLKENPFIELHDQLDEIMKH
;
A
#
# COMPACT_ATOMS: atom_id res chain seq x y z
N MET A 1 1.72 4.50 -14.46
CA MET A 1 1.40 3.10 -14.12
C MET A 1 0.65 2.39 -15.25
N ASN A 2 1.00 1.13 -15.54
CA ASN A 2 0.25 0.22 -16.41
C ASN A 2 -0.97 -0.41 -15.69
N ASP A 3 -1.81 -1.16 -16.40
CA ASP A 3 -3.02 -1.78 -15.85
C ASP A 3 -2.78 -2.69 -14.64
N MET A 4 -1.67 -3.44 -14.63
CA MET A 4 -1.32 -4.34 -13.53
C MET A 4 -0.93 -3.55 -12.29
N GLN A 5 -0.09 -2.53 -12.45
CA GLN A 5 0.33 -1.61 -11.40
C GLN A 5 -0.89 -0.88 -10.80
N GLN A 6 -1.77 -0.33 -11.65
CA GLN A 6 -2.99 0.33 -11.18
C GLN A 6 -3.90 -0.60 -10.39
N LYS A 7 -4.06 -1.86 -10.84
CA LYS A 7 -4.86 -2.86 -10.10
C LYS A 7 -4.24 -3.19 -8.75
N PHE A 8 -2.91 -3.32 -8.70
CA PHE A 8 -2.19 -3.58 -7.46
C PHE A 8 -2.44 -2.47 -6.43
N PHE A 9 -2.17 -1.21 -6.76
CA PHE A 9 -2.34 -0.12 -5.79
C PHE A 9 -3.80 0.16 -5.43
N LYS A 10 -4.73 0.03 -6.37
CA LYS A 10 -6.17 0.09 -6.03
C LYS A 10 -6.56 -0.99 -5.02
N HIS A 11 -5.94 -2.17 -5.11
CA HIS A 11 -6.18 -3.22 -4.15
C HIS A 11 -5.56 -2.91 -2.78
N ILE A 12 -4.36 -2.31 -2.74
CA ILE A 12 -3.74 -1.82 -1.50
C ILE A 12 -4.64 -0.77 -0.80
N ALA A 13 -5.12 0.24 -1.53
CA ALA A 13 -6.04 1.24 -0.96
C ALA A 13 -7.36 0.60 -0.47
N ALA A 14 -7.89 -0.40 -1.18
CA ALA A 14 -9.08 -1.12 -0.74
C ALA A 14 -8.82 -1.95 0.54
N ILE A 15 -7.61 -2.51 0.70
CA ILE A 15 -7.21 -3.19 1.94
C ILE A 15 -7.18 -2.19 3.09
N GLN A 16 -6.56 -1.01 2.89
CA GLN A 16 -6.54 0.07 3.88
C GLN A 16 -7.95 0.44 4.32
N GLU A 17 -8.82 0.78 3.36
CA GLU A 17 -10.23 1.13 3.60
C GLU A 17 -10.93 0.05 4.44
N SER A 18 -10.78 -1.22 4.02
CA SER A 18 -11.44 -2.33 4.69
C SER A 18 -10.93 -2.49 6.12
N CYS A 19 -9.62 -2.41 6.36
CA CYS A 19 -9.06 -2.53 7.70
C CYS A 19 -9.55 -1.40 8.63
N VAL A 20 -9.54 -0.16 8.14
CA VAL A 20 -9.98 1.01 8.92
C VAL A 20 -11.47 0.93 9.25
N GLU A 21 -12.32 0.70 8.24
CA GLU A 21 -13.77 0.71 8.47
C GLU A 21 -14.25 -0.53 9.24
N ILE A 22 -13.59 -1.69 9.12
CA ILE A 22 -13.84 -2.86 9.98
C ILE A 22 -13.53 -2.51 11.44
N CYS A 23 -12.35 -1.94 11.72
CA CYS A 23 -11.95 -1.57 13.07
C CYS A 23 -12.96 -0.58 13.70
N LEU A 24 -13.31 0.49 12.99
CA LEU A 24 -14.30 1.47 13.47
C LEU A 24 -15.67 0.81 13.70
N THR A 25 -16.03 -0.17 12.86
CA THR A 25 -17.29 -0.90 12.97
C THR A 25 -17.35 -1.78 14.20
N GLU A 26 -16.33 -2.62 14.42
CA GLU A 26 -16.26 -3.54 15.57
C GLU A 26 -16.25 -2.78 16.90
N HIS A 27 -15.66 -1.59 16.91
CA HIS A 27 -15.59 -0.73 18.09
C HIS A 27 -16.73 0.28 18.21
N LYS A 28 -17.74 0.24 17.32
CA LYS A 28 -18.90 1.15 17.30
C LYS A 28 -18.52 2.64 17.21
N LYS A 29 -17.43 2.94 16.52
CA LYS A 29 -16.83 4.27 16.37
C LYS A 29 -17.07 4.89 14.98
N TYR A 30 -18.16 4.54 14.30
CA TYR A 30 -18.41 4.95 12.90
C TYR A 30 -18.35 6.47 12.65
N HIS A 31 -18.71 7.29 13.65
CA HIS A 31 -18.70 8.76 13.56
C HIS A 31 -17.43 9.41 14.17
N ASP A 32 -16.49 8.61 14.66
CA ASP A 32 -15.25 9.09 15.27
C ASP A 32 -14.24 9.42 14.15
N ASN A 33 -14.28 10.66 13.67
CA ASN A 33 -13.40 11.13 12.59
C ASN A 33 -11.94 11.24 13.03
N GLU A 34 -11.68 11.47 14.32
CA GLU A 34 -10.32 11.54 14.85
C GLU A 34 -9.69 10.14 14.85
N ALA A 35 -10.41 9.13 15.37
CA ALA A 35 -9.96 7.75 15.27
C ALA A 35 -9.81 7.28 13.83
N ARG A 36 -10.70 7.71 12.93
CA ARG A 36 -10.61 7.39 11.50
C ARG A 36 -9.34 7.96 10.87
N ALA A 37 -9.02 9.24 11.12
CA ALA A 37 -7.80 9.86 10.61
C ALA A 37 -6.56 9.10 11.11
N MET A 38 -6.44 8.90 12.43
CA MET A 38 -5.31 8.16 13.01
C MET A 38 -5.15 6.74 12.44
N LEU A 39 -6.26 6.06 12.15
CA LEU A 39 -6.22 4.72 11.54
C LEU A 39 -5.80 4.75 10.07
N TYR A 40 -6.18 5.78 9.31
CA TYR A 40 -5.67 5.96 7.95
C TYR A 40 -4.18 6.30 7.97
N ASP A 41 -3.73 7.21 8.83
CA ASP A 41 -2.32 7.58 8.97
C ASP A 41 -1.44 6.36 9.27
N VAL A 42 -1.78 5.58 10.31
CA VAL A 42 -0.95 4.42 10.71
C VAL A 42 -0.95 3.31 9.66
N THR A 43 -2.05 3.13 8.93
CA THR A 43 -2.13 2.11 7.88
C THR A 43 -1.43 2.55 6.59
N TYR A 44 -1.37 3.85 6.33
CA TYR A 44 -0.54 4.43 5.28
C TYR A 44 0.95 4.25 5.60
N GLU A 45 1.40 4.65 6.79
CA GLU A 45 2.80 4.49 7.22
C GLU A 45 3.24 3.02 7.16
N PHE A 46 2.39 2.09 7.64
CA PHE A 46 2.65 0.66 7.55
C PHE A 46 2.83 0.20 6.10
N ALA A 47 1.99 0.68 5.17
CA ALA A 47 2.12 0.32 3.77
C ALA A 47 3.38 0.91 3.13
N VAL A 48 3.72 2.17 3.45
CA VAL A 48 4.96 2.82 3.00
C VAL A 48 6.19 2.04 3.45
N GLU A 49 6.30 1.70 4.73
CA GLU A 49 7.46 0.94 5.24
C GLU A 49 7.62 -0.42 4.54
N ILE A 50 6.51 -1.12 4.23
CA ILE A 50 6.55 -2.38 3.48
C ILE A 50 7.00 -2.15 2.04
N MET A 51 6.52 -1.09 1.37
CA MET A 51 6.92 -0.79 0.00
C MET A 51 8.38 -0.33 -0.08
N GLU A 52 8.86 0.49 0.86
CA GLU A 52 10.27 0.87 0.99
C GLU A 52 11.16 -0.37 1.22
N MET A 53 10.70 -1.34 2.01
CA MET A 53 11.40 -2.61 2.19
C MET A 53 11.54 -3.37 0.88
N ILE A 54 10.48 -3.43 0.06
CA ILE A 54 10.53 -4.08 -1.26
C ILE A 54 11.42 -3.28 -2.22
N ASP A 55 11.38 -1.96 -2.15
CA ASP A 55 12.16 -1.06 -3.00
C ASP A 55 13.65 -1.01 -2.65
N GLY A 56 14.03 -1.55 -1.49
CA GLY A 56 15.41 -1.62 -1.01
C GLY A 56 15.86 -0.37 -0.23
N TYR A 57 14.92 0.38 0.34
CA TYR A 57 15.15 1.59 1.14
C TYR A 57 15.00 1.38 2.65
N SER A 58 14.76 0.15 3.11
CA SER A 58 14.62 -0.17 4.54
C SER A 58 15.92 -0.63 5.21
N GLY A 59 15.94 -0.62 6.54
CA GLY A 59 17.04 -1.18 7.34
C GLY A 59 17.17 -2.72 7.28
N TYR A 60 16.19 -3.43 6.70
CA TYR A 60 16.23 -4.89 6.56
C TYR A 60 17.24 -5.36 5.51
N SER A 61 17.24 -4.72 4.34
CA SER A 61 18.17 -5.00 3.25
C SER A 61 18.21 -3.83 2.25
N SER A 62 19.38 -3.62 1.64
CA SER A 62 19.56 -2.74 0.47
C SER A 62 19.24 -3.41 -0.86
N ASP A 63 18.90 -4.70 -0.85
CA ASP A 63 18.53 -5.44 -2.06
C ASP A 63 17.14 -5.00 -2.55
N LYS A 64 17.04 -4.71 -3.84
CA LYS A 64 15.76 -4.40 -4.49
C LYS A 64 15.00 -5.69 -4.77
N HIS A 65 13.83 -5.84 -4.14
CA HIS A 65 12.91 -6.94 -4.35
C HIS A 65 11.82 -6.56 -5.34
N ASP A 66 11.03 -7.56 -5.77
CA ASP A 66 9.95 -7.37 -6.72
C ASP A 66 8.83 -8.40 -6.53
N ILE A 67 7.65 -8.06 -7.04
CA ILE A 67 6.48 -8.93 -7.11
C ILE A 67 6.34 -9.39 -8.56
N ILE A 68 6.49 -10.70 -8.78
CA ILE A 68 6.47 -11.30 -10.11
C ILE A 68 5.22 -12.15 -10.27
N ASN A 69 4.47 -11.92 -11.33
CA ASN A 69 3.43 -12.85 -11.74
C ASN A 69 4.08 -14.11 -12.32
N THR A 70 4.08 -15.20 -11.55
CA THR A 70 4.79 -16.44 -11.90
C THR A 70 4.22 -17.17 -13.12
N VAL A 71 2.99 -16.86 -13.55
CA VAL A 71 2.36 -17.44 -14.75
C VAL A 71 2.80 -16.71 -16.02
N THR A 72 2.87 -15.38 -15.97
CA THR A 72 3.19 -14.53 -17.14
C THR A 72 4.64 -14.06 -17.18
N GLY A 73 5.38 -14.22 -16.08
CA GLY A 73 6.73 -13.68 -15.90
C GLY A 73 6.79 -12.15 -15.76
N LYS A 74 5.64 -11.46 -15.69
CA LYS A 74 5.62 -10.00 -15.61
C LYS A 74 5.99 -9.52 -14.21
N HIS A 75 6.94 -8.60 -14.18
CA HIS A 75 7.41 -7.88 -13.01
C HIS A 75 6.51 -6.69 -12.71
N LEU A 76 6.09 -6.52 -11.46
CA LEU A 76 5.21 -5.44 -11.05
C LEU A 76 5.88 -4.08 -11.28
N LYS A 77 7.16 -3.99 -10.94
CA LYS A 77 7.94 -2.76 -10.96
C LYS A 77 8.50 -2.40 -12.33
N GLU A 78 8.10 -3.08 -13.42
CA GLU A 78 8.63 -2.82 -14.76
C GLU A 78 7.56 -2.41 -15.78
N ASN A 79 8.01 -1.73 -16.85
CA ASN A 79 7.21 -1.35 -18.02
C ASN A 79 5.88 -0.61 -17.70
N PRO A 80 5.91 0.62 -17.13
CA PRO A 80 7.10 1.41 -16.81
C PRO A 80 7.72 1.04 -15.46
N PHE A 81 8.98 1.42 -15.26
CA PHE A 81 9.59 1.33 -13.94
C PHE A 81 8.87 2.22 -12.94
N ILE A 82 8.63 1.70 -11.74
CA ILE A 82 8.08 2.44 -10.60
C ILE A 82 8.83 2.03 -9.33
N GLU A 83 9.02 2.98 -8.42
CA GLU A 83 9.23 2.67 -7.01
C GLU A 83 7.86 2.60 -6.35
N LEU A 84 7.62 1.56 -5.57
CA LEU A 84 6.30 1.27 -5.01
C LEU A 84 5.87 2.30 -3.96
N HIS A 85 6.80 2.74 -3.10
CA HIS A 85 6.52 3.71 -2.03
C HIS A 85 6.03 5.05 -2.59
N ASP A 86 6.68 5.59 -3.62
CA ASP A 86 6.30 6.84 -4.29
C ASP A 86 4.86 6.86 -4.81
N GLN A 87 4.29 5.70 -5.13
CA GLN A 87 2.93 5.64 -5.69
C GLN A 87 1.84 5.67 -4.62
N LEU A 88 2.17 5.48 -3.33
CA LEU A 88 1.17 5.41 -2.27
C LEU A 88 0.56 6.77 -1.95
N ASP A 89 1.33 7.86 -2.04
CA ASP A 89 0.89 9.24 -1.74
C ASP A 89 -0.35 9.66 -2.53
N GLU A 90 -0.44 9.25 -3.80
CA GLU A 90 -1.54 9.62 -4.68
C GLU A 90 -2.77 8.71 -4.51
N ILE A 91 -2.62 7.55 -3.86
CA ILE A 91 -3.59 6.45 -3.93
C ILE A 91 -4.20 6.12 -2.57
N MET A 92 -3.42 6.21 -1.50
CA MET A 92 -3.85 5.89 -0.14
C MET A 92 -4.30 7.14 0.62
N LYS A 93 -5.14 6.93 1.63
CA LYS A 93 -5.59 8.01 2.53
C LYS A 93 -4.58 8.19 3.66
N HIS A 94 -4.30 9.44 4.01
CA HIS A 94 -3.45 9.89 5.13
C HIS A 94 -3.87 11.33 5.49
#